data_AF-A0A955CDN0-F1
#
_entry.id   AF-A0A955CDN0-F1
#
_cell.length_a   1.000
_cell.length_b   1.000
_cell.length_c   1.000
_cell.angle_alpha   90.00
_cell.angle_beta   90.00
_cell.angle_gamma   90.00
#
_symmetry.space_group_name_H-M   'P 1'
#
loop_
_entity.id
_entity.type
_entity.pdbx_description
1 polymer ?
#
loop_
_entity_poly.entity_id
_entity_poly.type
_entity_poly.pdbx_seq_one_letter_code
_entity_poly.pdbx_strand_id
1 'polypeptide(L)'
;EVAPPYIALQFPQSATSQGADCEYRIAVEQKTKFDGKARLELAGLPPGVSAEPQEFDQGASEIVVPLKVAADARPGKHWMVSRVIPTTAGEPVLHTIGGASLQIDVAEPVESTQE
;
A
#
# COMPACT_ATOMS: atom_id res chain seq x y z
N GLU A 1 -14.08 -25.67 -6.52
CA GLU A 1 -12.70 -25.35 -6.93
C GLU A 1 -12.53 -23.84 -6.87
N VAL A 2 -11.58 -23.33 -6.09
CA VAL A 2 -11.35 -21.87 -5.99
C VAL A 2 -10.37 -21.52 -7.09
N ALA A 3 -10.77 -20.65 -8.03
CA ALA A 3 -9.87 -20.20 -9.08
C ALA A 3 -8.61 -19.58 -8.44
N PRO A 4 -7.40 -19.94 -8.92
CA PRO A 4 -6.17 -19.37 -8.38
C PRO A 4 -6.19 -17.84 -8.55
N PRO A 5 -5.78 -17.06 -7.54
CA PRO A 5 -5.75 -15.61 -7.65
C PRO A 5 -4.79 -15.21 -8.77
N TYR A 6 -5.25 -14.36 -9.69
CA TYR A 6 -4.46 -13.87 -10.83
C TYR A 6 -3.17 -13.14 -10.38
N ILE A 7 -3.24 -12.46 -9.24
CA ILE A 7 -2.16 -11.66 -8.64
C ILE A 7 -2.15 -11.96 -7.14
N ALA A 8 -0.96 -12.21 -6.58
CA ALA A 8 -0.72 -12.19 -5.15
C ALA A 8 0.09 -10.94 -4.79
N LEU A 9 -0.22 -10.31 -3.67
CA LEU A 9 0.55 -9.19 -3.13
C LEU A 9 1.30 -9.63 -1.88
N GLN A 10 2.54 -9.18 -1.77
CA GLN A 10 3.37 -9.33 -0.60
C GLN A 10 3.58 -7.95 0.03
N PHE A 11 3.13 -7.82 1.27
CA PHE A 11 3.17 -6.56 2.00
C PHE A 11 4.45 -6.46 2.82
N PRO A 12 5.17 -5.33 2.77
CA PRO A 12 6.31 -5.10 3.62
C PRO A 12 5.87 -4.82 5.06
N GLN A 13 6.77 -5.07 6.00
CA GLN A 13 6.67 -4.49 7.34
C GLN A 13 7.18 -3.05 7.28
N SER A 14 6.28 -2.09 7.06
CA SER A 14 6.62 -0.67 7.05
C SER A 14 6.31 -0.01 8.39
N ALA A 15 7.22 0.84 8.83
CA ALA A 15 7.06 1.73 9.97
C ALA A 15 7.41 3.16 9.52
N THR A 16 6.70 4.13 10.08
CA THR A 16 6.95 5.56 9.85
C THR A 16 6.62 6.35 11.11
N SER A 17 7.06 7.59 11.21
CA SER A 17 6.77 8.47 12.34
C SER A 17 5.65 9.44 12.00
N GLN A 18 4.93 9.93 13.01
CA GLN A 18 3.99 11.03 12.81
C GLN A 18 4.66 12.22 12.11
N GLY A 19 4.05 12.73 11.04
CA GLY A 19 4.60 13.84 10.25
C GLY A 19 5.70 13.44 9.25
N ALA A 20 6.06 12.15 9.17
CA ALA A 20 7.05 11.65 8.22
C ALA A 20 6.37 10.85 7.11
N ASP A 21 6.41 11.39 5.90
CA ASP A 21 5.96 10.68 4.70
C ASP A 21 6.84 9.44 4.45
N CYS A 22 6.24 8.35 3.97
CA CYS A 22 6.97 7.12 3.70
C CYS A 22 6.52 6.43 2.40
N GLU A 23 7.41 5.65 1.80
CA GLU A 23 7.12 4.85 0.62
C GLU A 23 6.71 3.42 1.00
N TYR A 24 5.47 3.02 0.70
CA TYR A 24 4.98 1.68 0.94
C TYR A 24 5.19 0.80 -0.30
N ARG A 25 6.20 -0.08 -0.25
CA ARG A 25 6.65 -0.90 -1.39
C ARG A 25 6.00 -2.27 -1.40
N ILE A 26 4.95 -2.44 -2.19
CA ILE A 26 4.18 -3.69 -2.28
C ILE A 26 4.80 -4.55 -3.38
N ALA A 27 5.28 -5.73 -3.02
CA ALA A 27 5.76 -6.69 -4.00
C ALA A 27 4.56 -7.40 -4.67
N VAL A 28 4.62 -7.49 -5.99
CA VAL A 28 3.57 -8.05 -6.84
C VAL A 28 4.07 -9.38 -7.39
N GLU A 29 3.38 -10.44 -7.04
CA GLU A 29 3.61 -11.77 -7.59
C GLU A 29 2.50 -12.12 -8.57
N GLN A 30 2.79 -12.00 -9.86
CA GLN A 30 1.86 -12.38 -10.90
C GLN A 30 1.83 -13.90 -11.07
N LYS A 31 0.67 -14.51 -10.82
CA LYS A 31 0.43 -15.93 -11.06
C LYS A 31 -0.15 -16.17 -12.45
N THR A 32 -0.94 -15.23 -12.96
CA THR A 32 -1.57 -15.32 -14.28
C THR A 32 -1.42 -13.99 -15.00
N LYS A 33 -0.95 -14.04 -16.25
CA LYS A 33 -0.82 -12.86 -17.10
C LYS A 33 -2.21 -12.27 -17.35
N PHE A 34 -2.36 -10.98 -17.05
CA PHE A 34 -3.54 -10.21 -17.42
C PHE A 34 -3.13 -9.19 -18.48
N ASP A 35 -3.93 -9.09 -19.53
CA ASP A 35 -3.69 -8.12 -20.60
C ASP A 35 -4.39 -6.81 -20.24
N GLY A 36 -3.60 -5.80 -19.84
CA GLY A 36 -4.11 -4.49 -19.43
C GLY A 36 -3.28 -3.81 -18.33
N LYS A 37 -3.83 -2.70 -17.82
CA LYS A 37 -3.32 -2.01 -16.63
C LYS A 37 -4.15 -2.37 -15.41
N ALA A 38 -3.50 -2.39 -14.26
CA ALA A 38 -4.11 -2.55 -12.96
C ALA A 38 -3.92 -1.30 -12.12
N ARG A 39 -4.93 -0.97 -11.33
CA ARG A 39 -4.88 0.12 -10.36
C ARG A 39 -4.81 -0.44 -8.95
N LEU A 40 -3.79 -0.08 -8.18
CA LEU A 40 -3.68 -0.39 -6.77
C LEU A 40 -4.12 0.82 -5.94
N GLU A 41 -5.04 0.60 -5.01
CA GLU A 41 -5.51 1.58 -4.04
C GLU A 41 -5.39 0.98 -2.64
N LEU A 42 -4.92 1.79 -1.67
CA LEU A 42 -4.93 1.40 -0.27
C LEU A 42 -6.21 1.88 0.41
N ALA A 43 -6.92 0.96 1.05
CA ALA A 43 -8.14 1.23 1.79
C ALA A 43 -7.99 0.84 3.26
N GLY A 44 -8.71 1.55 4.14
CA GLY A 44 -8.58 1.40 5.58
C GLY A 44 -7.34 2.10 6.15
N LEU A 45 -6.86 3.16 5.50
CA LEU A 45 -5.76 3.98 6.00
C LEU A 45 -6.12 4.59 7.37
N PRO A 46 -5.15 4.68 8.30
CA PRO A 46 -5.37 5.31 9.60
C PRO A 46 -5.66 6.82 9.47
N PRO A 47 -6.33 7.42 10.47
CA PRO A 47 -6.59 8.86 10.46
C PRO A 47 -5.28 9.64 10.45
N GLY A 48 -5.19 10.64 9.56
CA GLY A 48 -3.98 11.41 9.30
C GLY A 48 -3.04 10.79 8.26
N VAL A 49 -3.38 9.63 7.68
CA VAL A 49 -2.62 9.03 6.57
C VAL A 49 -3.44 9.04 5.29
N SER A 50 -2.80 9.46 4.20
CA SER A 50 -3.38 9.43 2.85
C SER A 50 -2.42 8.78 1.86
N ALA A 51 -2.96 8.13 0.84
CA ALA A 51 -2.20 7.44 -0.19
C ALA A 51 -2.85 7.70 -1.55
N GLU A 52 -2.04 7.84 -2.58
CA GLU A 52 -2.53 7.99 -3.95
C GLU A 52 -2.55 6.63 -4.66
N PRO A 53 -3.63 6.32 -5.42
CA PRO A 53 -3.71 5.07 -6.14
C PRO A 53 -2.63 5.01 -7.23
N GLN A 54 -1.95 3.87 -7.33
CA GLN A 54 -0.87 3.64 -8.29
C GLN A 54 -1.35 2.75 -9.44
N GLU A 55 -0.97 3.11 -10.66
CA GLU A 55 -1.20 2.27 -11.83
C GLU A 55 0.05 1.43 -12.12
N PHE A 56 -0.15 0.16 -12.46
CA PHE A 56 0.92 -0.76 -12.79
C PHE A 56 0.46 -1.72 -13.89
N ASP A 57 1.42 -2.24 -14.65
CA ASP A 57 1.17 -3.24 -15.68
C ASP A 57 1.57 -4.65 -15.20
N GLN A 58 1.31 -5.64 -16.05
CA GLN A 58 1.62 -7.04 -15.76
C GLN A 58 3.12 -7.34 -15.53
N GLY A 59 4.04 -6.46 -15.96
CA GLY A 59 5.48 -6.57 -15.73
C GLY A 59 5.94 -5.96 -14.40
N ALA A 60 5.08 -5.24 -13.68
CA ALA A 60 5.46 -4.66 -12.40
C ALA A 60 5.62 -5.76 -11.34
N SER A 61 6.83 -5.88 -10.80
CA SER A 61 7.14 -6.78 -9.68
C SER A 61 7.07 -6.07 -8.32
N GLU A 62 7.07 -4.75 -8.32
CA GLU A 62 6.97 -3.89 -7.13
C GLU A 62 6.15 -2.65 -7.48
N ILE A 63 5.29 -2.23 -6.55
CA ILE A 63 4.53 -0.99 -6.62
C ILE A 63 4.91 -0.15 -5.41
N VAL A 64 5.41 1.05 -5.66
CA VAL A 64 5.75 2.02 -4.61
C VAL A 64 4.57 2.96 -4.43
N VAL A 65 3.90 2.88 -3.27
CA VAL A 65 2.79 3.76 -2.92
C VAL A 65 3.28 4.83 -1.95
N PRO A 66 3.36 6.11 -2.34
CA PRO A 66 3.69 7.18 -1.42
C PRO A 66 2.56 7.35 -0.40
N LEU A 67 2.91 7.25 0.89
CA LEU A 67 2.02 7.51 2.01
C LEU A 67 2.37 8.86 2.62
N LYS A 68 1.40 9.77 2.64
CA LYS A 68 1.51 11.02 3.38
C LYS A 68 1.02 10.84 4.80
N VAL A 69 1.83 11.24 5.76
CA VAL A 69 1.55 11.05 7.19
C VAL A 69 1.54 12.40 7.89
N ALA A 70 0.38 12.79 8.40
CA ALA A 70 0.22 14.02 9.16
C ALA A 70 0.94 13.94 10.52
N ALA A 71 1.33 15.09 11.08
CA ALA A 71 1.93 15.18 12.41
C ALA A 71 0.98 14.74 13.54
N ASP A 72 -0.33 14.77 13.29
CA ASP A 72 -1.38 14.27 14.18
C ASP A 72 -1.85 12.83 13.86
N ALA A 73 -1.18 12.13 12.92
CA ALA A 73 -1.56 10.78 12.54
C ALA A 73 -1.60 9.84 13.74
N ARG A 74 -2.59 8.94 13.82
CA ARG A 74 -2.75 8.11 15.03
C ARG A 74 -1.58 7.12 15.19
N PRO A 75 -0.81 7.16 16.29
CA PRO A 75 0.28 6.23 16.50
C PRO A 75 -0.24 4.82 16.79
N GLY A 76 0.58 3.81 16.52
CA GLY A 76 0.30 2.40 16.69
C GLY A 76 0.35 1.60 15.38
N LYS A 77 0.09 0.30 15.50
CA LYS A 77 0.01 -0.61 14.35
C LYS A 77 -1.41 -0.61 13.77
N HIS A 78 -1.51 -0.34 12.48
CA HIS A 78 -2.77 -0.31 11.74
C HIS A 78 -2.77 -1.36 10.65
N TRP A 79 -3.91 -2.03 10.48
CA TRP A 79 -4.13 -2.98 9.39
C TRP A 79 -4.93 -2.31 8.29
N MET A 80 -4.51 -2.59 7.06
CA MET A 80 -5.06 -2.02 5.85
C MET A 80 -5.35 -3.13 4.85
N VAL A 81 -6.07 -2.78 3.79
CA VAL A 81 -6.31 -3.66 2.65
C VAL A 81 -5.89 -2.95 1.37
N SER A 82 -5.35 -3.72 0.43
CA SER A 82 -5.04 -3.24 -0.91
C SER A 82 -6.12 -3.69 -1.88
N ARG A 83 -6.69 -2.73 -2.60
CA ARG A 83 -7.65 -2.95 -3.68
C ARG A 83 -6.91 -2.86 -5.00
N VAL A 84 -6.84 -3.97 -5.70
CA VAL A 84 -6.24 -4.09 -7.02
C VAL A 84 -7.37 -4.21 -8.03
N ILE A 85 -7.42 -3.30 -9.00
CA ILE A 85 -8.48 -3.23 -10.02
C ILE A 85 -7.81 -3.40 -11.39
N PRO A 86 -7.47 -4.65 -11.79
CA PRO A 86 -7.08 -4.96 -13.15
C PRO A 86 -8.26 -4.74 -14.10
N THR A 87 -7.99 -4.08 -15.22
CA THR A 87 -8.91 -4.07 -16.36
C THR A 87 -8.50 -5.19 -17.30
N THR A 88 -9.27 -6.28 -17.36
CA THR A 88 -9.00 -7.42 -18.25
C THR A 88 -10.17 -7.57 -19.21
N ALA A 89 -9.90 -7.63 -20.51
CA ALA A 89 -10.93 -7.74 -21.56
C ALA A 89 -12.02 -6.63 -21.52
N GLY A 90 -11.70 -5.45 -20.96
CA GLY A 90 -12.62 -4.32 -20.84
C GLY A 90 -13.48 -4.32 -19.57
N GLU A 91 -13.37 -5.34 -18.72
CA GLU A 91 -14.09 -5.42 -17.44
C GLU A 91 -13.14 -5.16 -16.26
N PRO A 92 -13.46 -4.21 -15.36
CA PRO A 92 -12.69 -3.99 -14.14
C PRO A 92 -13.05 -5.06 -13.11
N VAL A 93 -12.06 -5.83 -12.68
CA VAL A 93 -12.24 -6.84 -11.63
C VAL A 93 -11.65 -6.31 -10.33
N LEU A 94 -12.47 -6.13 -9.29
CA LEU A 94 -11.97 -5.69 -7.98
C LEU A 94 -11.41 -6.86 -7.18
N HIS A 95 -10.11 -6.85 -6.94
CA HIS A 95 -9.41 -7.75 -6.04
C HIS A 95 -9.11 -7.02 -4.74
N THR A 96 -9.72 -7.46 -3.63
CA THR A 96 -9.37 -6.94 -2.30
C THR A 96 -8.44 -7.93 -1.61
N ILE A 97 -7.24 -7.47 -1.28
CA ILE A 97 -6.17 -8.28 -0.69
C ILE A 97 -5.82 -7.66 0.65
N GLY A 98 -6.10 -8.39 1.74
CA GLY A 98 -5.76 -7.96 3.09
C GLY A 98 -4.36 -8.39 3.50
N GLY A 99 -3.87 -7.84 4.60
CA GLY A 99 -2.55 -8.19 5.15
C GLY A 99 -1.53 -7.05 5.12
N ALA A 100 -1.89 -5.90 4.53
CA ALA A 100 -1.09 -4.70 4.66
C ALA A 100 -1.11 -4.21 6.12
N SER A 101 0.05 -3.84 6.64
CA SER A 101 0.17 -3.22 7.95
C SER A 101 1.15 -2.07 7.91
N LEU A 102 0.81 -0.99 8.61
CA LEU A 102 1.66 0.16 8.80
C LEU A 102 1.77 0.45 10.30
N GLN A 103 3.00 0.54 10.79
CA GLN A 103 3.26 1.05 12.13
C GLN A 103 3.53 2.56 12.05
N ILE A 104 2.81 3.33 12.86
CA ILE A 104 3.04 4.76 13.02
C ILE A 104 3.63 4.95 14.42
N ASP A 105 4.89 5.30 14.49
CA ASP A 105 5.55 5.66 15.72
C ASP A 105 5.25 7.12 16.06
N VAL A 106 5.18 7.42 17.35
CA VAL A 106 5.07 8.80 17.81
C VAL A 106 6.31 9.53 17.29
N ALA A 107 6.13 10.75 16.76
CA ALA A 107 7.27 11.55 16.33
C ALA A 107 8.26 11.64 17.50
N GLU A 108 9.46 11.11 17.32
CA GLU A 108 10.52 11.35 18.29
C GLU A 108 10.70 12.87 18.37
N PRO A 109 10.69 13.47 19.57
CA PRO A 109 11.10 14.85 19.69
C PRO A 109 12.52 14.88 19.15
N VAL A 110 12.73 15.54 18.01
CA VAL A 110 14.08 15.89 17.57
C VAL A 110 14.63 16.78 18.68
N GLU A 111 15.33 16.17 19.65
CA GLU A 111 16.28 16.92 20.45
C GLU A 111 17.22 17.52 19.43
N SER A 112 17.04 18.83 19.18
CA SER A 112 18.10 19.66 18.67
C SER A 112 19.30 19.39 19.58
N THR A 113 20.20 18.52 19.12
CA THR A 113 21.58 18.52 19.58
C THR A 113 22.10 19.92 19.25
N GLN A 114 22.00 20.74 20.29
CA GLN A 114 22.55 22.07 20.43
C GLN A 114 24.05 22.05 20.13
N GLU A 115 24.47 23.07 19.38
CA GLU A 115 25.73 23.82 19.47
C GLU A 115 27.07 23.12 19.14
#